data_AF-A0A1W9ZVB8-F1
#
_entry.id   AF-A0A1W9ZVB8-F1
#
_cell.length_a   1.000
_cell.length_b   1.000
_cell.length_c   1.000
_cell.angle_alpha   90.00
_cell.angle_beta   90.00
_cell.angle_gamma   90.00
#
_symmetry.space_group_name_H-M   'P 1'
#
loop_
_entity.id
_entity.type
_entity.pdbx_description
1 polymer ?
#
loop_
_entity_poly.entity_id
_entity_poly.type
_entity_poly.pdbx_seq_one_letter_code
_entity_poly.pdbx_strand_id
1 'polypeptide(L)' 'MKVPFTWKVTGWFTVGWSPEFAAGELRPLHHFGNDMGAHRDESGELHVVDDETELREASGTV' A
#
# COMPACT_ATOMS: atom_id res chain seq x y z
N MET A 1 -21.99 -14.38 -24.44
CA MET A 1 -20.60 -14.61 -24.00
C MET A 1 -20.25 -13.54 -22.98
N LYS A 2 -20.13 -13.87 -21.68
CA LYS A 2 -19.69 -12.92 -20.65
C LYS A 2 -18.16 -13.00 -20.61
N VAL A 3 -17.50 -12.05 -21.28
CA VAL A 3 -16.04 -11.95 -21.24
C VAL A 3 -15.63 -11.43 -19.85
N PRO A 4 -14.70 -12.07 -19.14
CA PRO A 4 -14.30 -11.65 -17.79
C PRO A 4 -13.27 -10.52 -17.91
N PHE A 5 -13.62 -9.41 -18.55
CA PHE A 5 -12.80 -8.21 -18.44
C PHE A 5 -13.09 -7.56 -17.10
N THR A 6 -12.08 -7.57 -16.24
CA THR A 6 -12.06 -6.78 -15.01
C THR A 6 -11.56 -5.38 -15.35
N TRP A 7 -12.12 -4.36 -14.69
CA TRP A 7 -11.62 -2.98 -14.75
C TRP A 7 -10.42 -2.76 -13.81
N LYS A 8 -9.98 -3.80 -13.10
CA LYS A 8 -8.78 -3.74 -12.26
C LYS A 8 -7.54 -3.66 -13.15
N VAL A 9 -6.73 -2.64 -12.87
CA VAL A 9 -5.44 -2.45 -13.51
C VAL A 9 -4.50 -3.58 -13.08
N THR A 10 -3.77 -4.17 -14.03
CA THR A 10 -2.85 -5.29 -13.77
C THR A 10 -1.46 -4.94 -14.29
N GLY A 11 -0.45 -5.07 -13.43
CA GLY A 11 0.94 -4.80 -13.77
C GLY A 11 1.77 -4.43 -12.55
N TRP A 12 3.05 -4.12 -12.78
CA TRP A 12 3.95 -3.55 -11.79
C TRP A 12 3.98 -2.03 -11.92
N PHE A 13 3.85 -1.33 -10.81
CA PHE A 13 3.81 0.12 -10.75
C PHE A 13 4.78 0.63 -9.69
N THR A 14 5.46 1.73 -9.97
CA THR A 14 6.34 2.41 -9.01
C THR A 14 5.50 3.37 -8.17
N VAL A 15 5.56 3.25 -6.85
CA VAL A 15 4.83 4.11 -5.89
C VAL A 15 5.71 5.16 -5.21
N GLY A 16 7.02 5.10 -5.39
CA GLY A 16 8.00 6.02 -4.81
C GLY A 16 9.41 5.44 -4.80
N TRP A 17 10.33 6.13 -4.13
CA TRP A 17 11.71 5.70 -3.92
C TRP A 17 11.86 5.06 -2.54
N SER A 18 12.65 3.99 -2.44
CA SER A 18 12.86 3.24 -1.19
C SER A 18 13.15 4.10 0.06
N PRO A 19 13.99 5.17 -0.01
CA PRO A 19 14.27 6.04 1.15
C PRO A 19 13.09 6.91 1.62
N GLU A 20 12.04 7.06 0.82
CA GLU A 20 10.84 7.82 1.19
C GLU A 20 9.94 7.05 2.16
N PHE A 21 10.21 5.76 2.36
CA PHE A 21 9.48 4.86 3.25
C PHE A 21 10.40 4.42 4.40
N ALA A 22 10.57 5.30 5.39
CA ALA A 22 11.35 4.99 6.59
C ALA A 22 10.64 3.94 7.46
N ALA A 23 11.41 3.16 8.21
CA ALA A 23 10.86 2.20 9.17
C ALA A 23 10.09 2.93 10.28
N GLY A 24 8.92 2.41 10.64
CA GLY A 24 8.03 3.00 11.65
C GLY A 24 7.26 4.24 11.18
N GLU A 25 7.38 4.64 9.91
CA GLU A 25 6.56 5.69 9.30
C GLU A 25 5.50 5.06 8.38
N LEU A 26 4.26 5.54 8.52
CA LEU A 26 3.20 5.24 7.58
C LEU A 26 3.08 6.37 6.55
N ARG A 27 3.24 6.03 5.27
CA ARG A 27 3.11 6.97 4.16
C ARG A 27 1.77 6.78 3.46
N PRO A 28 0.92 7.81 3.38
CA PRO A 28 -0.30 7.75 2.59
C PRO A 28 0.04 7.73 1.09
N LEU A 29 -0.68 6.93 0.32
CA LEU A 29 -0.57 6.78 -1.12
C LEU A 29 -1.94 6.94 -1.76
N HIS A 30 -2.00 7.57 -2.93
CA HIS A 30 -3.22 7.65 -3.74
C HIS A 30 -2.95 7.14 -5.15
N HIS A 31 -3.40 5.93 -5.47
CA HIS A 31 -3.26 5.35 -6.81
C HIS A 31 -4.53 4.62 -7.22
N PHE A 32 -4.76 4.53 -8.53
CA PHE A 32 -5.95 3.86 -9.12
C PHE A 32 -7.30 4.38 -8.57
N GLY A 33 -7.32 5.60 -8.03
CA GLY A 33 -8.50 6.21 -7.41
C GLY A 33 -8.79 5.74 -5.98
N ASN A 34 -7.87 5.01 -5.34
CA ASN A 34 -7.99 4.54 -3.97
C ASN A 34 -6.90 5.15 -3.08
N ASP A 35 -7.27 5.41 -1.83
CA ASP A 35 -6.33 5.71 -0.76
C ASP A 35 -5.76 4.40 -0.21
N MET A 36 -4.44 4.38 -0.05
CA MET A 36 -3.67 3.23 0.41
C MET A 36 -2.60 3.73 1.38
N GLY A 37 -1.99 2.81 2.12
CA GLY A 37 -0.82 3.15 2.93
C GLY A 37 0.35 2.23 2.65
N ALA A 38 1.56 2.78 2.81
CA ALA A 38 2.78 2.02 2.75
C ALA A 38 3.61 2.24 4.02
N HIS A 39 4.08 1.16 4.62
CA HIS A 39 4.94 1.21 5.80
C HIS A 39 6.08 0.21 5.66
N ARG A 40 7.23 0.56 6.25
CA ARG A 40 8.36 -0.36 6.35
C ARG A 40 8.41 -0.94 7.75
N ASP A 41 8.46 -2.26 7.83
CA ASP A 41 8.54 -2.97 9.11
C ASP A 41 9.97 -2.96 9.69
N GLU A 42 10.12 -3.54 10.88
CA GLU A 42 11.40 -3.61 11.60
C GLU A 42 12.45 -4.50 10.89
N SER A 43 12.00 -5.42 10.03
CA SER A 43 12.88 -6.25 9.20
C SER A 43 13.38 -5.51 7.95
N GLY A 44 12.78 -4.36 7.65
CA GLY A 44 13.09 -3.53 6.51
C GLY A 44 12.26 -3.85 5.27
N GLU A 45 11.23 -4.69 5.38
CA GLU A 45 10.33 -5.01 4.26
C GLU A 45 9.26 -3.91 4.11
N LEU A 46 8.96 -3.53 2.86
CA LEU A 46 7.97 -2.51 2.53
C LEU A 46 6.64 -3.18 2.19
N HIS A 47 5.61 -2.87 2.96
CA HIS A 47 4.25 -3.38 2.77
C HIS A 47 3.35 -2.26 2.24
N VAL A 48 2.43 -2.61 1.33
CA VAL A 48 1.39 -1.71 0.81
C VAL A 48 0.04 -2.35 1.10
N VAL A 49 -0.86 -1.62 1.76
CA VAL A 49 -2.18 -2.11 2.16
C VAL A 49 -3.28 -1.19 1.60
N ASP A 50 -4.41 -1.78 1.20
CA ASP A 50 -5.52 -1.08 0.53
C ASP A 50 -6.70 -0.70 1.45
N ASP A 51 -6.53 -0.85 2.76
CA ASP A 51 -7.59 -0.60 3.75
C ASP A 51 -7.03 0.10 5.00
N GLU A 52 -7.73 1.16 5.44
CA GLU A 52 -7.44 1.90 6.67
C GLU A 52 -7.43 1.01 7.93
N THR A 53 -8.08 -0.15 7.87
CA THR A 53 -8.16 -1.10 8.97
C THR A 53 -6.83 -1.81 9.22
N GLU A 54 -6.10 -2.23 8.17
CA GLU A 54 -4.76 -2.83 8.31
C GLU A 54 -3.71 -1.79 8.74
N LEU A 55 -3.93 -0.50 8.42
CA LEU A 55 -3.07 0.60 8.87
C LEU A 55 -3.05 0.75 10.39
N ARG A 56 -4.16 0.45 11.07
CA ARG A 56 -4.27 0.57 12.54
C ARG A 56 -3.49 -0.55 13.23
N GLU A 57 -3.59 -1.78 12.73
CA GLU A 57 -2.84 -2.93 13.27
C GLU A 57 -1.34 -2.81 13.01
N ALA A 58 -0.92 -2.33 11.83
CA ALA A 58 0.49 -2.14 11.48
C ALA A 58 1.19 -1.02 12.27
N SER A 59 0.45 0.01 12.72
CA SER A 59 1.02 1.13 13.50
C SER A 59 1.11 0.86 15.02
N GLY A 60 0.64 -0.30 15.49
CA GLY A 60 0.63 -0.64 16.92
C GLY A 60 -0.33 0.21 17.77
N THR A 61 -1.22 0.97 17.14
CA THR A 61 -2.25 1.77 17.83
C THR A 61 -3.59 1.04 17.73
N VAL A 62 -3.93 0.27 18.77
CA VAL A 62 -5.32 -0.15 19.04
C VAL A 62 -6.10 1.03 19.60
#